data_AF-A0AAP0HDX3-F1
#
_entry.id   AF-A0AAP0HDX3-F1
#
_cell.length_a   1.000
_cell.length_b   1.000
_cell.length_c   1.000
_cell.angle_alpha   90.00
_cell.angle_beta   90.00
_cell.angle_gamma   90.00
#
_symmetry.space_group_name_H-M   'P 1'
#
loop_
_entity.id
_entity.type
_entity.pdbx_description
1 polymer ?
#
loop_
_entity_poly.entity_id
_entity_poly.type
_entity_poly.pdbx_seq_one_letter_code
_entity_poly.pdbx_strand_id
1 'polypeptide(L)'
;MTINPTTSGPGVSALEEKTLGRIAQIIGPVLDVVFPPGKMPNIYNALVVKGQDTVGQQINVTCEVQQLLGNNRVRAVAMSATDGLMRGMEVIDTGAPLSVPVGGATLGRIFNVLGEPVDNLGPVDSRTTSPIHRSAPAFIQLDTKLSIFETGIKVVDLLAPYRRGGKIGLFGGAGVGKTVLIMELINNIAKAHGGVSVFGGVGERTREGNDLYMEMKESGVINEQNIVESKVALVYGQMNEPPGARMRVGLTALTMAEYFRDVNEQDVLLFIDNIFRFVQAGSEVSALLGRMPSAVEVKEIILSTNSGQIGVLPNHAPIATAIDIGILRIRLLKDQWLTMALMGGFARVGNNEITILVNDAERGSDIDPQEAQQTLEIAEANLSRAEGKRQTIEANLALRRARTRVEFMHGEKEHWNGSRFDFDRYGLVPRSSPRQADLILTAGTVTMKMAPSLVRLYEQMPEPKYVIAMGACTITGGMFSTDSYSTVRGVDKLIPVDVYLPGCPPKPEAVIDAITKLRKKVSREIYEDRIGSQQENRCFTTNHKFRVGRSTHTGNYDQGLLYQAPSTSEILSETFFKYKSSVSSREFVN
;
A
#
# COMPACT_ATOMS: atom_id res chain seq x y z
N MET A 1 11.44 -70.97 3.58
CA MET A 1 10.63 -71.20 2.36
C MET A 1 10.70 -69.95 1.51
N THR A 2 10.83 -70.11 0.20
CA THR A 2 10.89 -69.02 -0.79
C THR A 2 9.49 -68.65 -1.28
N ILE A 3 9.21 -67.35 -1.42
CA ILE A 3 8.17 -66.81 -2.30
C ILE A 3 8.78 -65.57 -2.99
N ASN A 4 8.62 -65.46 -4.30
CA ASN A 4 9.35 -64.47 -5.12
C ASN A 4 8.62 -63.12 -5.18
N PRO A 5 9.34 -61.99 -5.32
CA PRO A 5 8.75 -60.75 -5.79
C PRO A 5 8.43 -60.87 -7.29
N THR A 6 7.15 -60.73 -7.67
CA THR A 6 6.74 -60.73 -9.08
C THR A 6 7.04 -59.39 -9.73
N THR A 7 7.75 -59.40 -10.85
CA THR A 7 8.09 -58.21 -11.64
C THR A 7 6.86 -57.62 -12.34
N SER A 8 6.40 -56.45 -11.89
CA SER A 8 5.54 -55.58 -12.70
C SER A 8 6.39 -54.76 -13.67
N GLY A 9 6.12 -54.86 -14.97
CA GLY A 9 6.79 -54.06 -15.99
C GLY A 9 6.45 -52.55 -15.91
N PRO A 10 7.12 -51.70 -16.71
CA PRO A 10 6.85 -50.26 -16.73
C PRO A 10 5.40 -50.01 -17.18
N GLY A 11 4.60 -49.43 -16.29
CA GLY A 11 3.22 -49.06 -16.60
C GLY A 11 3.16 -48.02 -17.71
N VAL A 12 2.37 -48.29 -18.75
CA VAL A 12 2.13 -47.35 -19.85
C VAL A 12 1.51 -46.07 -19.26
N SER A 13 2.03 -44.91 -19.66
CA SER A 13 1.58 -43.61 -19.17
C SER A 13 0.08 -43.42 -19.39
N ALA A 14 -0.63 -42.98 -18.35
CA ALA A 14 -2.06 -42.75 -18.40
C ALA A 14 -2.42 -41.70 -19.46
N LEU A 15 -3.17 -42.12 -20.49
CA LEU A 15 -3.89 -41.22 -21.37
C LEU A 15 -5.16 -40.76 -20.66
N GLU A 16 -5.06 -39.69 -19.87
CA GLU A 16 -6.22 -39.09 -19.22
C GLU A 16 -7.27 -38.68 -20.27
N GLU A 17 -8.56 -38.92 -19.96
CA GLU A 17 -9.66 -38.55 -20.84
C GLU A 17 -9.71 -37.03 -21.00
N LYS A 18 -9.28 -36.52 -22.16
CA LYS A 18 -9.31 -35.09 -22.47
C LYS A 18 -10.72 -34.53 -22.31
N THR A 19 -10.87 -33.65 -21.31
CA THR A 19 -12.14 -33.02 -20.98
C THR A 19 -12.50 -31.99 -22.05
N LEU A 20 -13.59 -32.27 -22.78
CA LEU A 20 -14.09 -31.44 -23.87
C LEU A 20 -15.23 -30.54 -23.39
N GLY A 21 -15.07 -29.24 -23.62
CA GLY A 21 -16.11 -28.21 -23.47
C GLY A 21 -16.43 -27.52 -24.80
N ARG A 22 -17.36 -26.57 -24.79
CA ARG A 22 -17.76 -25.78 -25.96
C ARG A 22 -17.91 -24.30 -25.63
N ILE A 23 -17.48 -23.42 -26.54
CA ILE A 23 -17.61 -21.97 -26.39
C ILE A 23 -19.10 -21.59 -26.39
N ALA A 24 -19.59 -20.96 -25.32
CA ALA A 24 -20.95 -20.43 -25.23
C ALA A 24 -21.03 -18.94 -25.58
N GLN A 25 -20.03 -18.15 -25.16
CA GLN A 25 -19.97 -16.71 -25.42
C GLN A 25 -18.52 -16.22 -25.57
N ILE A 26 -18.36 -15.14 -26.34
CA ILE A 26 -17.10 -14.45 -26.64
C ILE A 26 -17.33 -12.97 -26.37
N ILE A 27 -16.43 -12.31 -25.63
CA ILE A 27 -16.48 -10.88 -25.27
C ILE A 27 -15.05 -10.32 -25.39
N GLY A 28 -14.63 -9.99 -26.61
CA GLY A 28 -13.22 -9.71 -26.89
C GLY A 28 -12.34 -10.90 -26.45
N PRO A 29 -11.24 -10.69 -25.69
CA PRO A 29 -10.37 -11.77 -25.24
C PRO A 29 -10.94 -12.61 -24.07
N VAL A 30 -12.20 -12.41 -23.66
CA VAL A 30 -12.87 -13.23 -22.63
C VAL A 30 -13.82 -14.24 -23.29
N LEU A 31 -13.69 -15.50 -22.87
CA LEU A 31 -14.49 -16.63 -23.37
C LEU A 31 -15.25 -17.29 -22.22
N ASP A 32 -16.56 -17.47 -22.36
CA ASP A 32 -17.34 -18.31 -21.47
C ASP A 32 -17.55 -19.68 -22.12
N VAL A 33 -17.05 -20.74 -21.47
CA VAL A 33 -17.02 -22.12 -21.98
C VAL A 33 -17.90 -23.01 -21.11
N VAL A 34 -18.76 -23.82 -21.73
CA VAL A 34 -19.60 -24.83 -21.06
C VAL A 34 -18.87 -26.17 -21.09
N PHE A 35 -18.82 -26.86 -19.95
CA PHE A 35 -18.31 -28.22 -19.81
C PHE A 35 -19.41 -29.22 -19.39
N PRO A 36 -19.21 -30.54 -19.57
CA PRO A 36 -20.10 -31.56 -19.04
C PRO A 36 -20.18 -31.53 -17.49
N PRO A 37 -21.30 -31.99 -16.89
CA PRO A 37 -21.41 -32.13 -15.44
C PRO A 37 -20.28 -32.99 -14.87
N GLY A 38 -19.67 -32.55 -13.77
CA GLY A 38 -18.58 -33.27 -13.10
C GLY A 38 -17.20 -33.18 -13.79
N LYS A 39 -17.11 -32.63 -15.01
CA LYS A 39 -15.84 -32.38 -15.72
C LYS A 39 -15.58 -30.88 -15.92
N MET A 40 -15.65 -30.08 -14.84
CA MET A 40 -15.24 -28.67 -14.88
C MET A 40 -13.72 -28.53 -14.62
N PRO A 41 -13.02 -27.67 -15.37
CA PRO A 41 -11.61 -27.37 -15.12
C PRO A 41 -11.43 -26.51 -13.85
N ASN A 42 -10.25 -26.58 -13.24
CA ASN A 42 -9.89 -25.71 -12.12
C ASN A 42 -9.59 -24.28 -12.57
N ILE A 43 -9.60 -23.34 -11.61
CA ILE A 43 -9.06 -21.99 -11.84
C ILE A 43 -7.56 -22.11 -12.15
N TYR A 44 -7.09 -21.28 -13.09
CA TYR A 44 -5.75 -21.29 -13.68
C TYR A 44 -5.40 -22.48 -14.60
N ASN A 45 -6.29 -23.45 -14.84
CA ASN A 45 -6.08 -24.44 -15.91
C ASN A 45 -5.99 -23.76 -17.28
N ALA A 46 -5.15 -24.31 -18.16
CA ALA A 46 -5.10 -23.93 -19.55
C ALA A 46 -6.20 -24.63 -20.36
N LEU A 47 -6.89 -23.88 -21.20
CA LEU A 47 -7.87 -24.37 -22.16
C LEU A 47 -7.35 -24.12 -23.58
N VAL A 48 -7.31 -25.15 -24.42
CA VAL A 48 -6.88 -25.05 -25.81
C VAL A 48 -8.10 -25.16 -26.71
N VAL A 49 -8.49 -24.05 -27.34
CA VAL A 49 -9.50 -24.06 -28.40
C VAL A 49 -8.86 -24.57 -29.68
N LYS A 50 -9.45 -25.60 -30.29
CA LYS A 50 -9.02 -26.12 -31.60
C LYS A 50 -10.14 -25.99 -32.61
N GLY A 51 -9.83 -25.39 -33.75
CA GLY A 51 -10.79 -25.20 -34.83
C GLY A 51 -10.13 -25.02 -36.19
N GLN A 52 -10.97 -24.80 -37.19
CA GLN A 52 -10.59 -24.24 -38.47
C GLN A 52 -11.41 -22.96 -38.66
N ASP A 53 -10.79 -21.92 -39.22
CA ASP A 53 -11.51 -20.74 -39.68
C ASP A 53 -12.35 -21.07 -40.92
N THR A 54 -13.26 -20.18 -41.29
CA THR A 54 -13.92 -20.07 -42.59
C THR A 54 -12.98 -20.21 -43.80
N VAL A 55 -11.71 -19.81 -43.65
CA VAL A 55 -10.65 -19.89 -44.68
C VAL A 55 -9.82 -21.19 -44.58
N GLY A 56 -10.17 -22.11 -43.67
CA GLY A 56 -9.50 -23.40 -43.49
C GLY A 56 -8.17 -23.34 -42.71
N GLN A 57 -7.70 -22.16 -42.28
CA GLN A 57 -6.55 -22.06 -41.38
C GLN A 57 -6.85 -22.70 -40.02
N GLN A 58 -5.86 -23.40 -39.47
CA GLN A 58 -5.99 -24.11 -38.20
C GLN A 58 -5.86 -23.14 -37.03
N ILE A 59 -6.96 -22.90 -36.31
CA ILE A 59 -6.99 -22.05 -35.12
C ILE A 59 -6.58 -22.89 -33.90
N ASN A 60 -5.57 -22.41 -33.17
CA ASN A 60 -5.11 -22.98 -31.91
C ASN A 60 -4.92 -21.84 -30.90
N VAL A 61 -5.97 -21.53 -30.11
CA VAL A 61 -5.96 -20.41 -29.16
C VAL A 61 -5.94 -20.94 -27.73
N THR A 62 -4.85 -20.65 -27.02
CA THR A 62 -4.68 -21.01 -25.60
C THR A 62 -5.30 -19.93 -24.71
N CYS A 63 -6.04 -20.37 -23.70
CA CYS A 63 -6.77 -19.53 -22.75
C CYS A 63 -6.52 -20.02 -21.32
N GLU A 64 -6.75 -19.18 -20.31
CA GLU A 64 -6.60 -19.53 -18.89
C GLU A 64 -7.88 -19.25 -18.11
N VAL A 65 -8.38 -20.24 -17.35
CA VAL A 65 -9.59 -20.11 -16.52
C VAL A 65 -9.37 -19.09 -15.39
N GLN A 66 -10.17 -18.03 -15.35
CA GLN A 66 -10.12 -17.01 -14.30
C GLN A 66 -11.20 -17.17 -13.23
N GLN A 67 -12.36 -17.73 -13.59
CA GLN A 67 -13.53 -17.78 -12.72
C GLN A 67 -14.49 -18.91 -13.11
N LEU A 68 -15.11 -19.54 -12.11
CA LEU A 68 -16.24 -20.45 -12.28
C LEU A 68 -17.55 -19.63 -12.18
N LEU A 69 -18.44 -19.76 -13.17
CA LEU A 69 -19.70 -18.98 -13.23
C LEU A 69 -20.93 -19.76 -12.75
N GLY A 70 -20.76 -21.03 -12.38
CA GLY A 70 -21.88 -21.96 -12.13
C GLY A 70 -22.50 -22.49 -13.42
N ASN A 71 -23.52 -23.36 -13.32
CA ASN A 71 -24.19 -24.00 -14.46
C ASN A 71 -23.22 -24.67 -15.47
N ASN A 72 -22.16 -25.29 -14.96
CA ASN A 72 -21.03 -25.87 -15.68
C ASN A 72 -20.32 -24.90 -16.65
N ARG A 73 -20.38 -23.59 -16.38
CA ARG A 73 -19.67 -22.55 -17.15
C ARG A 73 -18.43 -22.06 -16.42
N VAL A 74 -17.36 -21.91 -17.18
CA VAL A 74 -16.12 -21.27 -16.73
C VAL A 74 -15.82 -20.08 -17.63
N ARG A 75 -15.25 -19.02 -17.04
CA ARG A 75 -14.79 -17.82 -17.73
C ARG A 75 -13.27 -17.87 -17.85
N ALA A 76 -12.78 -17.89 -19.09
CA ALA A 76 -11.37 -17.93 -19.43
C ALA A 76 -10.95 -16.63 -20.15
N VAL A 77 -9.65 -16.32 -20.09
CA VAL A 77 -9.03 -15.21 -20.82
C VAL A 77 -8.06 -15.79 -21.86
N ALA A 78 -8.17 -15.33 -23.10
CA ALA A 78 -7.30 -15.75 -24.20
C ALA A 78 -5.90 -15.12 -24.11
N MET A 79 -4.89 -15.93 -24.43
CA MET A 79 -3.48 -15.54 -24.54
C MET A 79 -3.07 -15.22 -25.98
N SER A 80 -4.00 -15.36 -26.93
CA SER A 80 -3.83 -15.06 -28.36
C SER A 80 -5.06 -14.30 -28.87
N ALA A 81 -5.03 -13.79 -30.11
CA ALA A 81 -6.19 -13.15 -30.70
C ALA A 81 -7.40 -14.11 -30.76
N THR A 82 -8.60 -13.58 -30.50
CA THR A 82 -9.86 -14.34 -30.50
C THR A 82 -10.60 -14.26 -31.84
N ASP A 83 -9.98 -13.67 -32.86
CA ASP A 83 -10.55 -13.55 -34.19
C ASP A 83 -10.70 -14.93 -34.85
N GLY A 84 -11.77 -15.11 -35.65
CA GLY A 84 -12.14 -16.42 -36.20
C GLY A 84 -12.81 -17.40 -35.21
N LEU A 85 -12.79 -17.13 -33.90
CA LEU A 85 -13.47 -17.99 -32.92
C LEU A 85 -15.00 -17.90 -33.02
N MET A 86 -15.67 -19.06 -32.96
CA MET A 86 -17.12 -19.18 -33.05
C MET A 86 -17.71 -19.87 -31.82
N ARG A 87 -18.96 -19.52 -31.49
CA ARG A 87 -19.74 -20.24 -30.48
C ARG A 87 -19.99 -21.68 -30.95
N GLY A 88 -19.88 -22.63 -30.04
CA GLY A 88 -19.99 -24.07 -30.34
C GLY A 88 -18.66 -24.76 -30.69
N MET A 89 -17.57 -24.02 -30.96
CA MET A 89 -16.24 -24.60 -31.14
C MET A 89 -15.79 -25.40 -29.91
N GLU A 90 -15.03 -26.46 -30.14
CA GLU A 90 -14.58 -27.38 -29.10
C GLU A 90 -13.33 -26.87 -28.37
N VAL A 91 -13.36 -27.05 -27.05
CA VAL A 91 -12.35 -26.54 -26.12
C VAL A 91 -11.82 -27.71 -25.31
N ILE A 92 -10.50 -27.91 -25.33
CA ILE A 92 -9.83 -29.00 -24.60
C ILE A 92 -9.25 -28.42 -23.31
N ASP A 93 -9.68 -28.92 -22.15
CA ASP A 93 -8.96 -28.71 -20.89
C ASP A 93 -7.66 -29.53 -20.90
N THR A 94 -6.55 -28.91 -20.54
CA THR A 94 -5.25 -29.59 -20.38
C THR A 94 -5.10 -30.29 -19.03
N GLY A 95 -6.02 -30.06 -18.09
CA GLY A 95 -5.98 -30.56 -16.71
C GLY A 95 -5.02 -29.80 -15.79
N ALA A 96 -4.13 -28.97 -16.34
CA ALA A 96 -3.04 -28.31 -15.63
C ALA A 96 -2.87 -26.83 -16.05
N PRO A 97 -2.20 -25.99 -15.25
CA PRO A 97 -1.88 -24.61 -15.63
C PRO A 97 -0.97 -24.51 -16.86
N LEU A 98 -1.00 -23.34 -17.52
CA LEU A 98 -0.08 -23.03 -18.61
C LEU A 98 1.37 -23.27 -18.16
N SER A 99 2.10 -24.07 -18.93
CA SER A 99 3.43 -24.57 -18.59
C SER A 99 4.42 -24.32 -19.71
N VAL A 100 5.61 -23.86 -19.35
CA VAL A 100 6.61 -23.28 -20.28
C VAL A 100 7.95 -24.01 -20.16
N PRO A 101 8.80 -24.06 -21.21
CA PRO A 101 10.11 -24.71 -21.14
C PRO A 101 11.06 -23.96 -20.22
N VAL A 102 11.95 -24.68 -19.53
CA VAL A 102 12.88 -24.13 -18.53
C VAL A 102 14.25 -24.82 -18.56
N GLY A 103 15.27 -24.14 -18.04
CA GLY A 103 16.65 -24.64 -17.98
C GLY A 103 17.55 -24.10 -19.11
N GLY A 104 18.78 -24.61 -19.21
CA GLY A 104 19.83 -24.02 -20.06
C GLY A 104 19.48 -23.86 -21.54
N ALA A 105 18.53 -24.64 -22.06
CA ALA A 105 18.04 -24.53 -23.44
C ALA A 105 17.22 -23.25 -23.73
N THR A 106 16.82 -22.48 -22.69
CA THR A 106 16.13 -21.19 -22.86
C THR A 106 17.09 -19.99 -22.97
N LEU A 107 18.39 -20.18 -22.71
CA LEU A 107 19.39 -19.12 -22.83
C LEU A 107 19.68 -18.80 -24.30
N GLY A 108 19.83 -17.50 -24.60
CA GLY A 108 20.02 -16.99 -25.96
C GLY A 108 18.79 -17.03 -26.86
N ARG A 109 17.63 -17.50 -26.35
CA ARG A 109 16.37 -17.66 -27.08
C ARG A 109 15.36 -16.58 -26.72
N ILE A 110 14.39 -16.34 -27.62
CA ILE A 110 13.25 -15.44 -27.41
C ILE A 110 11.95 -16.24 -27.37
N PHE A 111 11.16 -16.08 -26.30
CA PHE A 111 9.87 -16.75 -26.11
C PHE A 111 8.69 -15.78 -26.08
N ASN A 112 7.51 -16.27 -26.47
CA ASN A 112 6.23 -15.63 -26.17
C ASN A 112 5.70 -16.04 -24.77
N VAL A 113 4.52 -15.54 -24.39
CA VAL A 113 3.86 -15.91 -23.12
C VAL A 113 3.60 -17.42 -22.95
N LEU A 114 3.37 -18.15 -24.04
CA LEU A 114 3.10 -19.59 -24.04
C LEU A 114 4.38 -20.43 -23.91
N GLY A 115 5.56 -19.82 -23.96
CA GLY A 115 6.84 -20.54 -23.96
C GLY A 115 7.24 -21.08 -25.34
N GLU A 116 6.62 -20.59 -26.41
CA GLU A 116 6.98 -20.92 -27.79
C GLU A 116 8.09 -19.97 -28.30
N PRO A 117 9.12 -20.46 -29.02
CA PRO A 117 10.19 -19.62 -29.51
C PRO A 117 9.75 -18.75 -30.70
N VAL A 118 10.06 -17.46 -30.66
CA VAL A 118 9.70 -16.45 -31.69
C VAL A 118 10.91 -15.84 -32.41
N ASP A 119 12.10 -16.37 -32.16
CA ASP A 119 13.38 -15.94 -32.75
C ASP A 119 13.70 -16.56 -34.13
N ASN A 120 12.85 -17.50 -34.60
CA ASN A 120 13.04 -18.31 -35.81
C ASN A 120 14.25 -19.27 -35.79
N LEU A 121 14.90 -19.48 -34.63
CA LEU A 121 16.05 -20.39 -34.48
C LEU A 121 15.62 -21.87 -34.27
N GLY A 122 14.48 -22.27 -34.84
CA GLY A 122 13.90 -23.61 -34.69
C GLY A 122 13.31 -23.91 -33.30
N PRO A 123 12.87 -25.14 -33.03
CA PRO A 123 12.33 -25.52 -31.72
C PRO A 123 13.37 -25.48 -30.59
N VAL A 124 12.90 -25.51 -29.36
CA VAL A 124 13.70 -25.63 -28.12
C VAL A 124 13.46 -27.02 -27.51
N ASP A 125 14.46 -27.59 -26.84
CA ASP A 125 14.34 -28.90 -26.17
C ASP A 125 13.38 -28.80 -24.96
N SER A 126 12.15 -29.25 -25.15
CA SER A 126 11.01 -29.03 -24.23
C SER A 126 10.84 -30.14 -23.17
N ARG A 127 11.90 -30.91 -22.88
CA ARG A 127 11.87 -32.04 -21.92
C ARG A 127 11.50 -31.61 -20.51
N THR A 128 11.94 -30.42 -20.11
CA THR A 128 11.70 -29.85 -18.79
C THR A 128 10.81 -28.62 -18.96
N THR A 129 9.57 -28.73 -18.49
CA THR A 129 8.62 -27.62 -18.43
C THR A 129 8.26 -27.31 -16.98
N SER A 130 7.66 -26.16 -16.72
CA SER A 130 7.13 -25.79 -15.40
C SER A 130 5.90 -24.89 -15.53
N PRO A 131 4.91 -25.03 -14.63
CA PRO A 131 3.69 -24.21 -14.65
C PRO A 131 4.01 -22.77 -14.26
N ILE A 132 3.37 -21.80 -14.91
CA ILE A 132 3.56 -20.37 -14.60
C ILE A 132 2.89 -19.91 -13.31
N HIS A 133 1.97 -20.73 -12.78
CA HIS A 133 1.32 -20.52 -11.49
C HIS A 133 1.95 -21.43 -10.45
N ARG A 134 2.80 -20.85 -9.59
CA ARG A 134 3.44 -21.52 -8.45
C ARG A 134 3.19 -20.73 -7.18
N SER A 135 3.12 -21.42 -6.03
CA SER A 135 3.19 -20.78 -4.72
C SER A 135 4.55 -20.11 -4.54
N ALA A 136 4.58 -18.89 -4.01
CA ALA A 136 5.83 -18.25 -3.61
C ALA A 136 6.63 -19.15 -2.62
N PRO A 137 7.98 -19.06 -2.58
CA PRO A 137 8.79 -19.84 -1.66
C PRO A 137 8.29 -19.74 -0.21
N ALA A 138 8.21 -20.89 0.47
CA ALA A 138 7.72 -20.96 1.84
C ALA A 138 8.58 -20.09 2.75
N PHE A 139 8.00 -19.48 3.79
CA PHE A 139 8.75 -18.60 4.69
C PHE A 139 9.96 -19.32 5.36
N ILE A 140 9.92 -20.65 5.43
CA ILE A 140 11.03 -21.53 5.86
C ILE A 140 12.29 -21.37 4.98
N GLN A 141 12.12 -21.24 3.66
CA GLN A 141 13.18 -21.23 2.65
C GLN A 141 13.85 -19.86 2.46
N LEU A 142 13.27 -18.78 3.01
CA LEU A 142 13.82 -17.43 2.87
C LEU A 142 15.07 -17.24 3.75
N ASP A 143 16.16 -16.76 3.14
CA ASP A 143 17.34 -16.32 3.90
C ASP A 143 17.07 -14.97 4.59
N THR A 144 17.61 -14.84 5.81
CA THR A 144 17.53 -13.64 6.64
C THR A 144 18.81 -12.81 6.61
N LYS A 145 19.92 -13.36 6.07
CA LYS A 145 21.21 -12.65 5.97
C LYS A 145 21.09 -11.39 5.09
N LEU A 146 21.86 -10.39 5.49
CA LEU A 146 22.05 -9.14 4.73
C LEU A 146 23.36 -9.26 3.95
N SER A 147 23.27 -9.69 2.70
CA SER A 147 24.36 -9.65 1.73
C SER A 147 24.10 -8.55 0.70
N ILE A 148 25.10 -7.68 0.53
CA ILE A 148 25.14 -6.71 -0.56
C ILE A 148 25.31 -7.48 -1.88
N PHE A 149 24.74 -6.92 -2.94
CA PHE A 149 24.93 -7.37 -4.30
C PHE A 149 25.72 -6.29 -5.05
N GLU A 150 26.97 -6.60 -5.39
CA GLU A 150 27.91 -5.67 -6.02
C GLU A 150 27.60 -5.57 -7.52
N THR A 151 27.36 -4.36 -8.03
CA THR A 151 26.95 -4.14 -9.42
C THR A 151 28.10 -3.72 -10.34
N GLY A 152 29.22 -3.26 -9.76
CA GLY A 152 30.30 -2.56 -10.47
C GLY A 152 29.98 -1.09 -10.75
N ILE A 153 28.75 -0.64 -10.47
CA ILE A 153 28.24 0.67 -10.83
C ILE A 153 28.39 1.60 -9.62
N LYS A 154 29.52 2.31 -9.58
CA LYS A 154 29.95 3.20 -8.47
C LYS A 154 28.84 4.00 -7.77
N VAL A 155 27.86 4.56 -8.50
CA VAL A 155 26.77 5.34 -7.90
C VAL A 155 25.72 4.48 -7.19
N VAL A 156 25.47 3.27 -7.69
CA VAL A 156 24.59 2.27 -7.07
C VAL A 156 25.28 1.71 -5.83
N ASP A 157 26.47 1.14 -5.99
CA ASP A 157 27.17 0.43 -4.92
C ASP A 157 27.53 1.34 -3.72
N LEU A 158 27.70 2.65 -3.95
CA LEU A 158 27.99 3.64 -2.90
C LEU A 158 26.75 4.26 -2.24
N LEU A 159 25.72 4.62 -3.01
CA LEU A 159 24.58 5.42 -2.50
C LEU A 159 23.29 4.63 -2.30
N ALA A 160 23.10 3.56 -3.05
CA ALA A 160 21.90 2.73 -3.04
C ALA A 160 22.25 1.25 -3.28
N PRO A 161 23.13 0.64 -2.46
CA PRO A 161 23.66 -0.70 -2.70
C PRO A 161 22.53 -1.72 -2.78
N TYR A 162 22.57 -2.56 -3.82
CA TYR A 162 21.55 -3.60 -3.99
C TYR A 162 21.73 -4.70 -2.94
N ARG A 163 20.62 -5.36 -2.57
CA ARG A 163 20.62 -6.54 -1.70
C ARG A 163 20.45 -7.79 -2.56
N ARG A 164 21.22 -8.83 -2.31
CA ARG A 164 21.04 -10.14 -2.98
C ARG A 164 19.65 -10.71 -2.62
N GLY A 165 18.87 -11.13 -3.63
CA GLY A 165 17.46 -11.49 -3.46
C GLY A 165 16.51 -10.31 -3.16
N GLY A 166 16.99 -9.06 -3.21
CA GLY A 166 16.18 -7.86 -3.06
C GLY A 166 15.38 -7.52 -4.33
N LYS A 167 14.37 -6.66 -4.18
CA LYS A 167 13.58 -6.10 -5.30
C LYS A 167 13.99 -4.63 -5.49
N ILE A 168 14.35 -4.26 -6.71
CA ILE A 168 14.84 -2.92 -7.08
C ILE A 168 13.87 -2.28 -8.08
N GLY A 169 13.61 -0.97 -7.95
CA GLY A 169 12.81 -0.19 -8.90
C GLY A 169 13.68 0.79 -9.69
N LEU A 170 13.75 0.62 -11.01
CA LEU A 170 14.46 1.54 -11.92
C LEU A 170 13.53 2.67 -12.38
N PHE A 171 13.37 3.68 -11.53
CA PHE A 171 12.52 4.84 -11.81
C PHE A 171 13.20 5.80 -12.80
N GLY A 172 12.55 6.05 -13.95
CA GLY A 172 13.08 6.96 -14.96
C GLY A 172 12.14 7.11 -16.17
N GLY A 173 12.20 8.28 -16.80
CA GLY A 173 11.44 8.60 -18.02
C GLY A 173 11.94 7.87 -19.27
N ALA A 174 11.46 8.29 -20.43
CA ALA A 174 12.04 7.87 -21.72
C ALA A 174 13.42 8.51 -21.91
N GLY A 175 14.34 7.82 -22.58
CA GLY A 175 15.66 8.33 -22.96
C GLY A 175 16.71 8.44 -21.83
N VAL A 176 16.35 8.24 -20.55
CA VAL A 176 17.29 8.43 -19.41
C VAL A 176 18.29 7.28 -19.18
N GLY A 177 18.53 6.43 -20.18
CA GLY A 177 19.53 5.35 -20.11
C GLY A 177 19.13 4.09 -19.34
N LYS A 178 17.84 3.89 -18.99
CA LYS A 178 17.38 2.68 -18.26
C LYS A 178 17.82 1.37 -18.92
N THR A 179 17.64 1.24 -20.23
CA THR A 179 18.03 0.05 -21.01
C THR A 179 19.53 -0.21 -20.96
N VAL A 180 20.34 0.85 -21.07
CA VAL A 180 21.80 0.78 -20.96
C VAL A 180 22.21 0.29 -19.56
N LEU A 181 21.55 0.78 -18.50
CA LEU A 181 21.78 0.33 -17.13
C LEU A 181 21.41 -1.15 -16.94
N ILE A 182 20.32 -1.61 -17.57
CA ILE A 182 19.91 -3.03 -17.55
C ILE A 182 20.96 -3.91 -18.24
N MET A 183 21.40 -3.53 -19.44
CA MET A 183 22.44 -4.27 -20.16
C MET A 183 23.75 -4.33 -19.39
N GLU A 184 24.18 -3.23 -18.77
CA GLU A 184 25.41 -3.18 -17.98
C GLU A 184 25.31 -4.06 -16.71
N LEU A 185 24.15 -4.14 -16.07
CA LEU A 185 23.90 -5.07 -14.97
C LEU A 185 23.99 -6.54 -15.43
N ILE A 186 23.44 -6.88 -16.60
CA ILE A 186 23.54 -8.25 -17.17
C ILE A 186 25.01 -8.59 -17.49
N ASN A 187 25.70 -7.66 -18.16
CA ASN A 187 27.11 -7.73 -18.55
C ASN A 187 28.05 -7.98 -17.36
N ASN A 188 27.91 -7.20 -16.28
CA ASN A 188 28.77 -7.33 -15.11
C ASN A 188 28.53 -8.63 -14.32
N ILE A 189 27.30 -9.15 -14.31
CA ILE A 189 26.97 -10.42 -13.62
C ILE A 189 27.51 -11.64 -14.39
N ALA A 190 27.34 -11.63 -15.72
CA ALA A 190 27.92 -12.63 -16.61
C ALA A 190 29.44 -12.77 -16.43
N LYS A 191 30.12 -11.66 -16.10
CA LYS A 191 31.59 -11.60 -15.92
C LYS A 191 32.06 -11.84 -14.48
N ALA A 192 31.39 -11.28 -13.47
CA ALA A 192 31.87 -11.29 -12.08
C ALA A 192 31.29 -12.45 -11.23
N HIS A 193 30.06 -12.88 -11.50
CA HIS A 193 29.34 -13.85 -10.65
C HIS A 193 28.99 -15.16 -11.37
N GLY A 194 29.16 -15.24 -12.69
CA GLY A 194 28.79 -16.42 -13.49
C GLY A 194 27.28 -16.71 -13.51
N GLY A 195 26.47 -15.76 -13.04
CA GLY A 195 25.01 -15.86 -12.98
C GLY A 195 24.35 -15.69 -14.34
N VAL A 196 23.04 -15.90 -14.37
CA VAL A 196 22.20 -15.76 -15.56
C VAL A 196 21.17 -14.64 -15.38
N SER A 197 20.59 -14.18 -16.49
CA SER A 197 19.54 -13.16 -16.49
C SER A 197 18.31 -13.63 -17.26
N VAL A 198 17.14 -13.15 -16.85
CA VAL A 198 15.89 -13.34 -17.59
C VAL A 198 15.24 -11.97 -17.76
N PHE A 199 14.86 -11.64 -18.99
CA PHE A 199 14.20 -10.38 -19.32
C PHE A 199 12.74 -10.63 -19.72
N GLY A 200 11.81 -10.22 -18.87
CA GLY A 200 10.38 -10.20 -19.15
C GLY A 200 9.95 -8.85 -19.71
N GLY A 201 9.86 -8.75 -21.04
CA GLY A 201 9.39 -7.57 -21.76
C GLY A 201 7.86 -7.48 -21.74
N VAL A 202 7.29 -6.89 -20.70
CA VAL A 202 5.85 -6.78 -20.49
C VAL A 202 5.29 -5.53 -21.17
N GLY A 203 4.46 -5.73 -22.20
CA GLY A 203 3.78 -4.63 -22.90
C GLY A 203 4.73 -3.62 -23.53
N GLU A 204 5.90 -4.08 -23.96
CA GLU A 204 6.91 -3.26 -24.65
C GLU A 204 6.67 -3.18 -26.16
N ARG A 205 7.29 -2.20 -26.81
CA ARG A 205 7.20 -2.05 -28.27
C ARG A 205 8.08 -3.09 -28.94
N THR A 206 7.57 -3.71 -30.00
CA THR A 206 8.32 -4.66 -30.86
C THR A 206 9.68 -4.11 -31.30
N ARG A 207 9.75 -2.82 -31.64
CA ARG A 207 11.01 -2.11 -31.96
C ARG A 207 11.97 -2.11 -30.77
N GLU A 208 11.51 -1.73 -29.59
CA GLU A 208 12.38 -1.57 -28.40
C GLU A 208 12.91 -2.92 -27.89
N GLY A 209 12.12 -4.00 -28.04
CA GLY A 209 12.59 -5.36 -27.79
C GLY A 209 13.53 -5.93 -28.88
N ASN A 210 13.35 -5.52 -30.15
CA ASN A 210 14.28 -5.86 -31.24
C ASN A 210 15.63 -5.15 -31.05
N ASP A 211 15.60 -3.85 -30.78
CA ASP A 211 16.82 -3.04 -30.64
C ASP A 211 17.65 -3.58 -29.46
N LEU A 212 17.02 -3.87 -28.32
CA LEU A 212 17.66 -4.54 -27.18
C LEU A 212 18.24 -5.92 -27.53
N TYR A 213 17.57 -6.72 -28.37
CA TYR A 213 18.08 -8.02 -28.80
C TYR A 213 19.33 -7.89 -29.69
N MET A 214 19.41 -6.85 -30.54
CA MET A 214 20.61 -6.55 -31.32
C MET A 214 21.74 -6.01 -30.43
N GLU A 215 21.45 -5.07 -29.52
CA GLU A 215 22.44 -4.56 -28.55
C GLU A 215 23.02 -5.69 -27.67
N MET A 216 22.20 -6.69 -27.28
CA MET A 216 22.67 -7.88 -26.54
C MET A 216 23.55 -8.83 -27.36
N LYS A 217 23.42 -8.85 -28.69
CA LYS A 217 24.32 -9.60 -29.58
C LYS A 217 25.64 -8.86 -29.80
N GLU A 218 25.56 -7.56 -30.12
CA GLU A 218 26.74 -6.71 -30.35
C GLU A 218 27.64 -6.61 -29.09
N SER A 219 27.04 -6.63 -27.90
CA SER A 219 27.76 -6.66 -26.61
C SER A 219 28.25 -8.07 -26.19
N GLY A 220 27.92 -9.12 -26.94
CA GLY A 220 28.33 -10.51 -26.65
C GLY A 220 27.61 -11.17 -25.46
N VAL A 221 26.49 -10.61 -24.99
CA VAL A 221 25.63 -11.20 -23.95
C VAL A 221 24.83 -12.39 -24.47
N ILE A 222 24.46 -12.34 -25.76
CA ILE A 222 23.91 -13.43 -26.56
C ILE A 222 24.97 -13.82 -27.59
N ASN A 223 25.44 -15.07 -27.55
CA ASN A 223 26.42 -15.58 -28.50
C ASN A 223 25.70 -16.29 -29.66
N GLU A 224 25.67 -15.66 -30.84
CA GLU A 224 25.05 -16.25 -32.05
C GLU A 224 25.73 -17.54 -32.53
N GLN A 225 27.03 -17.69 -32.24
CA GLN A 225 27.85 -18.82 -32.72
C GLN A 225 27.76 -20.03 -31.78
N ASN A 226 27.52 -19.77 -30.48
CA ASN A 226 27.20 -20.81 -29.50
C ASN A 226 26.10 -20.33 -28.54
N ILE A 227 24.84 -20.59 -28.90
CA ILE A 227 23.65 -20.20 -28.12
C ILE A 227 23.77 -20.65 -26.65
N VAL A 228 24.36 -21.82 -26.39
CA VAL A 228 24.52 -22.42 -25.04
C VAL A 228 25.41 -21.59 -24.11
N GLU A 229 26.30 -20.74 -24.65
CA GLU A 229 27.12 -19.84 -23.84
C GLU A 229 26.39 -18.57 -23.40
N SER A 230 25.29 -18.21 -24.07
CA SER A 230 24.52 -16.98 -23.80
C SER A 230 24.07 -16.89 -22.34
N LYS A 231 24.03 -15.68 -21.79
CA LYS A 231 23.75 -15.46 -20.35
C LYS A 231 22.37 -14.91 -20.04
N VAL A 232 21.55 -14.68 -21.06
CA VAL A 232 20.20 -14.13 -20.93
C VAL A 232 19.15 -14.98 -21.65
N ALA A 233 17.98 -15.17 -21.04
CA ALA A 233 16.76 -15.65 -21.70
C ALA A 233 15.78 -14.48 -21.89
N LEU A 234 15.17 -14.37 -23.08
CA LEU A 234 14.25 -13.27 -23.41
C LEU A 234 12.81 -13.79 -23.48
N VAL A 235 11.88 -13.11 -22.83
CA VAL A 235 10.44 -13.42 -22.89
C VAL A 235 9.69 -12.12 -23.20
N TYR A 236 9.02 -12.06 -24.34
CA TYR A 236 8.24 -10.88 -24.75
C TYR A 236 6.74 -11.15 -24.73
N GLY A 237 6.00 -10.11 -24.36
CA GLY A 237 4.54 -10.05 -24.45
C GLY A 237 4.16 -8.63 -24.87
N GLN A 238 4.17 -8.38 -26.18
CA GLN A 238 4.30 -7.06 -26.80
C GLN A 238 3.01 -6.21 -26.72
N MET A 239 3.08 -4.91 -27.04
CA MET A 239 1.91 -4.01 -27.01
C MET A 239 0.74 -4.43 -27.91
N ASN A 240 1.00 -5.19 -28.98
CA ASN A 240 -0.01 -5.74 -29.89
C ASN A 240 -0.64 -7.06 -29.40
N GLU A 241 -0.15 -7.65 -28.31
CA GLU A 241 -0.71 -8.87 -27.74
C GLU A 241 -1.91 -8.59 -26.82
N PRO A 242 -2.86 -9.55 -26.71
CA PRO A 242 -4.05 -9.38 -25.87
C PRO A 242 -3.66 -9.15 -24.39
N PRO A 243 -4.54 -8.49 -23.60
CA PRO A 243 -4.24 -8.20 -22.22
C PRO A 243 -4.04 -9.45 -21.36
N GLY A 244 -4.59 -10.61 -21.75
CA GLY A 244 -4.25 -11.90 -21.12
C GLY A 244 -2.74 -12.22 -21.19
N ALA A 245 -2.16 -12.17 -22.39
CA ALA A 245 -0.74 -12.41 -22.61
C ALA A 245 0.14 -11.41 -21.84
N ARG A 246 -0.18 -10.11 -21.93
CA ARG A 246 0.52 -9.05 -21.18
C ARG A 246 0.39 -9.20 -19.65
N MET A 247 -0.69 -9.81 -19.15
CA MET A 247 -0.89 -10.12 -17.72
C MET A 247 -0.23 -11.45 -17.28
N ARG A 248 0.35 -12.24 -18.20
CA ARG A 248 0.99 -13.54 -17.87
C ARG A 248 2.45 -13.65 -18.25
N VAL A 249 2.95 -12.88 -19.23
CA VAL A 249 4.35 -12.93 -19.64
C VAL A 249 5.35 -12.67 -18.50
N GLY A 250 5.00 -11.82 -17.54
CA GLY A 250 5.82 -11.61 -16.32
C GLY A 250 5.94 -12.85 -15.43
N LEU A 251 4.94 -13.74 -15.43
CA LEU A 251 4.99 -15.03 -14.75
C LEU A 251 5.78 -16.07 -15.56
N THR A 252 5.69 -16.06 -16.88
CA THR A 252 6.55 -16.88 -17.77
C THR A 252 8.03 -16.57 -17.55
N ALA A 253 8.40 -15.28 -17.54
CA ALA A 253 9.76 -14.84 -17.23
C ALA A 253 10.20 -15.20 -15.80
N LEU A 254 9.30 -15.01 -14.81
CA LEU A 254 9.56 -15.45 -13.42
C LEU A 254 9.82 -16.95 -13.35
N THR A 255 9.04 -17.78 -14.03
CA THR A 255 9.14 -19.25 -13.97
C THR A 255 10.47 -19.76 -14.52
N MET A 256 10.98 -19.16 -15.60
CA MET A 256 12.32 -19.44 -16.11
C MET A 256 13.40 -19.04 -15.08
N ALA A 257 13.26 -17.87 -14.46
CA ALA A 257 14.19 -17.42 -13.40
C ALA A 257 14.13 -18.30 -12.14
N GLU A 258 12.95 -18.79 -11.75
CA GLU A 258 12.78 -19.71 -10.62
C GLU A 258 13.46 -21.05 -10.87
N TYR A 259 13.51 -21.56 -12.11
CA TYR A 259 14.25 -22.78 -12.42
C TYR A 259 15.76 -22.60 -12.17
N PHE A 260 16.35 -21.51 -12.65
CA PHE A 260 17.78 -21.21 -12.42
C PHE A 260 18.10 -20.97 -10.94
N ARG A 261 17.13 -20.46 -10.15
CA ARG A 261 17.23 -20.33 -8.69
C ARG A 261 17.11 -21.67 -7.96
N ASP A 262 16.08 -22.46 -8.27
CA ASP A 262 15.66 -23.65 -7.50
C ASP A 262 16.42 -24.93 -7.89
N VAL A 263 16.88 -25.04 -9.14
CA VAL A 263 17.46 -26.28 -9.69
C VAL A 263 18.93 -26.14 -10.02
N ASN A 264 19.37 -24.96 -10.49
CA ASN A 264 20.79 -24.69 -10.72
C ASN A 264 21.51 -24.04 -9.52
N GLU A 265 20.77 -23.59 -8.50
CA GLU A 265 21.28 -22.83 -7.34
C GLU A 265 22.13 -21.58 -7.72
N GLN A 266 21.82 -20.96 -8.86
CA GLN A 266 22.57 -19.82 -9.41
C GLN A 266 22.02 -18.46 -8.98
N ASP A 267 22.86 -17.43 -9.00
CA ASP A 267 22.39 -16.04 -8.95
C ASP A 267 21.71 -15.67 -10.26
N VAL A 268 20.48 -15.13 -10.15
CA VAL A 268 19.62 -14.76 -11.28
C VAL A 268 19.15 -13.32 -11.11
N LEU A 269 19.30 -12.50 -12.16
CA LEU A 269 18.49 -11.28 -12.28
C LEU A 269 17.26 -11.53 -13.16
N LEU A 270 16.10 -11.17 -12.61
CA LEU A 270 14.86 -11.05 -13.35
C LEU A 270 14.58 -9.57 -13.60
N PHE A 271 14.60 -9.16 -14.86
CA PHE A 271 14.17 -7.83 -15.30
C PHE A 271 12.72 -7.89 -15.76
N ILE A 272 11.92 -6.91 -15.37
CA ILE A 272 10.50 -6.77 -15.79
C ILE A 272 10.27 -5.33 -16.26
N ASP A 273 10.62 -5.04 -17.51
CA ASP A 273 10.25 -3.77 -18.16
C ASP A 273 9.01 -4.02 -19.06
N ASN A 274 7.83 -3.44 -18.85
CA ASN A 274 7.48 -2.55 -17.74
C ASN A 274 6.45 -3.18 -16.79
N ILE A 275 6.77 -3.24 -15.50
CA ILE A 275 5.83 -3.70 -14.46
C ILE A 275 4.50 -2.89 -14.44
N PHE A 276 4.49 -1.63 -14.89
CA PHE A 276 3.24 -0.87 -15.05
C PHE A 276 2.33 -1.40 -16.18
N ARG A 277 2.88 -2.09 -17.19
CA ARG A 277 2.07 -2.74 -18.25
C ARG A 277 1.43 -4.04 -17.78
N PHE A 278 2.08 -4.79 -16.88
CA PHE A 278 1.45 -5.91 -16.17
C PHE A 278 0.20 -5.42 -15.40
N VAL A 279 0.37 -4.31 -14.67
CA VAL A 279 -0.73 -3.62 -13.97
C VAL A 279 -1.85 -3.21 -14.91
N GLN A 280 -1.52 -2.51 -16.00
CA GLN A 280 -2.48 -2.03 -16.98
C GLN A 280 -3.28 -3.19 -17.60
N ALA A 281 -2.58 -4.25 -18.02
CA ALA A 281 -3.19 -5.45 -18.57
C ALA A 281 -4.12 -6.16 -17.56
N GLY A 282 -3.74 -6.18 -16.27
CA GLY A 282 -4.60 -6.67 -15.19
C GLY A 282 -5.89 -5.85 -15.03
N SER A 283 -5.82 -4.53 -15.15
CA SER A 283 -7.01 -3.66 -15.14
C SER A 283 -7.91 -3.89 -16.37
N GLU A 284 -7.30 -4.03 -17.56
CA GLU A 284 -8.02 -4.37 -18.80
C GLU A 284 -8.77 -5.71 -18.67
N VAL A 285 -8.10 -6.77 -18.19
CA VAL A 285 -8.73 -8.07 -17.91
C VAL A 285 -9.83 -7.94 -16.85
N SER A 286 -9.59 -7.22 -15.76
CA SER A 286 -10.56 -7.09 -14.66
C SER A 286 -11.91 -6.49 -15.14
N ALA A 287 -11.85 -5.43 -15.95
CA ALA A 287 -13.04 -4.82 -16.54
C ALA A 287 -13.77 -5.79 -17.49
N LEU A 288 -13.04 -6.52 -18.34
CA LEU A 288 -13.60 -7.50 -19.28
C LEU A 288 -14.21 -8.73 -18.60
N LEU A 289 -13.71 -9.11 -17.42
CA LEU A 289 -14.31 -10.15 -16.58
C LEU A 289 -15.68 -9.74 -15.99
N GLY A 290 -16.08 -8.47 -16.12
CA GLY A 290 -17.31 -7.94 -15.54
C GLY A 290 -17.20 -7.63 -14.04
N ARG A 291 -15.98 -7.64 -13.48
CA ARG A 291 -15.73 -7.08 -12.15
C ARG A 291 -15.96 -5.57 -12.26
N MET A 292 -16.75 -4.99 -11.36
CA MET A 292 -17.01 -3.55 -11.40
C MET A 292 -15.67 -2.79 -11.33
N PRO A 293 -15.26 -2.05 -12.38
CA PRO A 293 -14.14 -1.15 -12.25
C PRO A 293 -14.55 -0.13 -11.19
N SER A 294 -13.82 -0.07 -10.07
CA SER A 294 -14.10 0.89 -9.00
C SER A 294 -13.59 2.30 -9.34
N ALA A 295 -13.80 2.69 -10.61
CA ALA A 295 -13.77 4.06 -11.11
C ALA A 295 -15.03 4.79 -10.61
N VAL A 296 -15.14 4.87 -9.28
CA VAL A 296 -16.19 5.62 -8.62
C VAL A 296 -15.70 7.05 -8.47
N GLU A 297 -16.54 8.05 -8.76
CA GLU A 297 -16.20 9.44 -8.48
C GLU A 297 -16.17 9.66 -6.97
N VAL A 298 -15.03 10.15 -6.48
CA VAL A 298 -14.67 10.17 -5.06
C VAL A 298 -14.15 11.53 -4.64
N LYS A 299 -14.54 11.97 -3.46
CA LYS A 299 -14.08 13.21 -2.83
C LYS A 299 -12.73 13.05 -2.13
N GLU A 300 -12.44 11.84 -1.68
CA GLU A 300 -11.35 11.53 -0.74
C GLU A 300 -11.14 10.01 -0.71
N ILE A 301 -9.88 9.54 -0.72
CA ILE A 301 -9.52 8.15 -0.42
C ILE A 301 -8.48 8.16 0.71
N ILE A 302 -8.65 7.33 1.73
CA ILE A 302 -7.66 7.11 2.80
C ILE A 302 -7.17 5.67 2.69
N LEU A 303 -5.87 5.48 2.47
CA LEU A 303 -5.22 4.17 2.32
C LEU A 303 -4.07 3.99 3.31
N SER A 304 -3.87 2.76 3.78
CA SER A 304 -2.81 2.40 4.73
C SER A 304 -1.52 2.01 4.01
N THR A 305 -0.41 2.71 4.25
CA THR A 305 0.93 2.43 3.70
C THR A 305 1.89 1.96 4.79
N ASN A 306 3.05 1.45 4.38
CA ASN A 306 4.15 1.09 5.29
C ASN A 306 4.69 2.25 6.17
N SER A 307 4.25 3.49 5.91
CA SER A 307 4.68 4.73 6.55
C SER A 307 3.58 5.44 7.35
N GLY A 308 2.33 4.95 7.33
CA GLY A 308 1.18 5.59 7.98
C GLY A 308 -0.10 5.42 7.17
N GLN A 309 -1.01 6.39 7.25
CA GLN A 309 -2.14 6.51 6.31
C GLN A 309 -1.93 7.71 5.39
N ILE A 310 -2.28 7.55 4.11
CA ILE A 310 -2.26 8.63 3.11
C ILE A 310 -3.69 8.95 2.71
N GLY A 311 -4.10 10.20 2.98
CA GLY A 311 -5.31 10.80 2.44
C GLY A 311 -5.04 11.41 1.07
N VAL A 312 -5.75 10.94 0.04
CA VAL A 312 -5.66 11.40 -1.34
C VAL A 312 -6.93 12.17 -1.70
N LEU A 313 -6.75 13.40 -2.17
CA LEU A 313 -7.80 14.34 -2.57
C LEU A 313 -7.71 14.63 -4.08
N PRO A 314 -8.73 15.28 -4.68
CA PRO A 314 -8.64 15.76 -6.06
C PRO A 314 -7.41 16.65 -6.29
N ASN A 315 -6.77 16.49 -7.44
CA ASN A 315 -5.51 17.15 -7.82
C ASN A 315 -4.30 16.87 -6.90
N HIS A 316 -4.32 15.77 -6.12
CA HIS A 316 -3.14 15.34 -5.36
C HIS A 316 -1.94 15.07 -6.29
N ALA A 317 -0.73 15.38 -5.81
CA ALA A 317 0.51 15.14 -6.54
C ALA A 317 0.65 13.65 -6.92
N PRO A 318 1.21 13.31 -8.11
CA PRO A 318 1.40 11.92 -8.51
C PRO A 318 2.35 11.18 -7.57
N ILE A 319 1.91 10.03 -7.05
CA ILE A 319 2.66 9.18 -6.12
C ILE A 319 2.44 7.71 -6.48
N ALA A 320 3.48 6.89 -6.40
CA ALA A 320 3.37 5.44 -6.32
C ALA A 320 3.87 4.98 -4.93
N THR A 321 3.13 4.10 -4.26
CA THR A 321 3.45 3.68 -2.89
C THR A 321 2.98 2.24 -2.60
N ALA A 322 3.59 1.59 -1.61
CA ALA A 322 3.20 0.28 -1.13
C ALA A 322 2.12 0.39 -0.04
N ILE A 323 1.06 -0.40 -0.18
CA ILE A 323 -0.06 -0.52 0.75
C ILE A 323 0.25 -1.66 1.72
N ASP A 324 0.12 -1.43 3.03
CA ASP A 324 0.24 -2.47 4.07
C ASP A 324 -1.14 -3.13 4.33
N ILE A 325 -1.19 -4.20 5.13
CA ILE A 325 -2.45 -4.79 5.59
C ILE A 325 -3.18 -3.76 6.45
N GLY A 326 -4.41 -3.42 6.07
CA GLY A 326 -5.18 -2.39 6.76
C GLY A 326 -6.45 -1.98 6.03
N ILE A 327 -7.11 -0.93 6.54
CA ILE A 327 -8.40 -0.47 6.04
C ILE A 327 -8.20 0.58 4.95
N LEU A 328 -8.98 0.45 3.87
CA LEU A 328 -9.19 1.45 2.82
C LEU A 328 -10.54 2.14 3.05
N ARG A 329 -10.57 3.46 3.03
CA ARG A 329 -11.80 4.26 3.04
C ARG A 329 -11.92 5.09 1.77
N ILE A 330 -13.11 5.12 1.21
CA ILE A 330 -13.44 5.79 -0.04
C ILE A 330 -14.66 6.66 0.21
N ARG A 331 -14.54 7.97 0.05
CA ARG A 331 -15.63 8.93 0.21
C ARG A 331 -16.31 9.20 -1.12
N LEU A 332 -17.54 8.73 -1.27
CA LEU A 332 -18.35 8.88 -2.47
C LEU A 332 -18.80 10.35 -2.65
N LEU A 333 -19.15 10.76 -3.88
CA LEU A 333 -19.70 12.11 -4.13
C LEU A 333 -20.90 12.47 -3.23
N LYS A 334 -21.70 11.48 -2.79
CA LYS A 334 -22.85 11.64 -1.89
C LYS A 334 -22.46 11.77 -0.39
N ASP A 335 -21.18 11.96 -0.07
CA ASP A 335 -20.60 11.97 1.28
C ASP A 335 -20.80 10.69 2.12
N GLN A 336 -21.29 9.62 1.48
CA GLN A 336 -21.25 8.26 2.02
C GLN A 336 -19.83 7.70 1.97
N TRP A 337 -19.39 7.05 3.05
CA TRP A 337 -18.14 6.30 3.09
C TRP A 337 -18.36 4.84 2.69
N LEU A 338 -17.59 4.38 1.71
CA LEU A 338 -17.36 2.97 1.42
C LEU A 338 -16.05 2.55 2.09
N THR A 339 -16.03 1.40 2.75
CA THR A 339 -14.86 0.91 3.49
C THR A 339 -14.56 -0.53 3.08
N MET A 340 -13.28 -0.87 2.91
CA MET A 340 -12.80 -2.21 2.52
C MET A 340 -11.56 -2.61 3.35
N ALA A 341 -11.40 -3.89 3.63
CA ALA A 341 -10.17 -4.44 4.24
C ALA A 341 -9.21 -4.87 3.12
N LEU A 342 -7.94 -4.43 3.17
CA LEU A 342 -6.93 -4.74 2.15
C LEU A 342 -5.84 -5.65 2.71
N MET A 343 -5.44 -6.68 1.96
CA MET A 343 -4.37 -7.61 2.33
C MET A 343 -3.01 -7.21 1.72
N GLY A 344 -2.71 -5.90 1.78
CA GLY A 344 -1.50 -5.29 1.22
C GLY A 344 -1.48 -5.22 -0.32
N GLY A 345 -0.62 -4.36 -0.87
CA GLY A 345 -0.55 -4.11 -2.31
C GLY A 345 0.21 -2.85 -2.72
N PHE A 346 -0.27 -2.16 -3.76
CA PHE A 346 0.32 -0.94 -4.31
C PHE A 346 -0.75 0.07 -4.74
N ALA A 347 -0.54 1.35 -4.44
CA ALA A 347 -1.36 2.45 -4.94
C ALA A 347 -0.57 3.33 -5.91
N ARG A 348 -1.22 3.76 -6.99
CA ARG A 348 -0.76 4.86 -7.84
C ARG A 348 -1.80 5.97 -7.85
N VAL A 349 -1.37 7.19 -7.53
CA VAL A 349 -2.12 8.44 -7.69
C VAL A 349 -1.51 9.19 -8.88
N GLY A 350 -2.34 9.78 -9.74
CA GLY A 350 -1.87 10.68 -10.80
C GLY A 350 -2.99 11.05 -11.78
N ASN A 351 -2.92 12.22 -12.42
CA ASN A 351 -3.93 12.70 -13.38
C ASN A 351 -5.38 12.71 -12.83
N ASN A 352 -5.54 12.92 -11.52
CA ASN A 352 -6.81 12.82 -10.78
C ASN A 352 -7.43 11.39 -10.77
N GLU A 353 -6.67 10.37 -11.17
CA GLU A 353 -6.98 8.95 -11.10
C GLU A 353 -6.25 8.31 -9.89
N ILE A 354 -6.86 7.30 -9.28
CA ILE A 354 -6.25 6.48 -8.21
C ILE A 354 -6.41 5.01 -8.58
N THR A 355 -5.30 4.34 -8.90
CA THR A 355 -5.25 2.90 -9.16
C THR A 355 -4.77 2.19 -7.90
N ILE A 356 -5.61 1.34 -7.31
CA ILE A 356 -5.24 0.47 -6.17
C ILE A 356 -5.19 -0.98 -6.65
N LEU A 357 -4.05 -1.62 -6.42
CA LEU A 357 -3.82 -3.05 -6.60
C LEU A 357 -3.58 -3.69 -5.25
N VAL A 358 -4.15 -4.86 -5.04
CA VAL A 358 -4.11 -5.58 -3.77
C VAL A 358 -4.17 -7.06 -4.03
N ASN A 359 -3.52 -7.84 -3.15
CA ASN A 359 -3.50 -9.30 -3.29
C ASN A 359 -4.90 -9.88 -3.04
N ASP A 360 -5.62 -9.29 -2.07
CA ASP A 360 -6.99 -9.61 -1.72
C ASP A 360 -7.65 -8.38 -1.07
N ALA A 361 -8.98 -8.28 -1.18
CA ALA A 361 -9.75 -7.17 -0.64
C ALA A 361 -11.23 -7.50 -0.35
N GLU A 362 -11.59 -7.53 0.93
CA GLU A 362 -12.94 -7.81 1.40
C GLU A 362 -13.74 -6.51 1.61
N ARG A 363 -15.05 -6.54 1.32
CA ARG A 363 -15.99 -5.47 1.71
C ARG A 363 -16.62 -5.81 3.05
N GLY A 364 -16.96 -4.79 3.83
CA GLY A 364 -17.62 -4.97 5.13
C GLY A 364 -18.97 -5.69 5.12
N SER A 365 -19.67 -5.69 3.98
CA SER A 365 -20.92 -6.44 3.78
C SER A 365 -20.70 -7.94 3.60
N ASP A 366 -19.46 -8.36 3.32
CA ASP A 366 -19.11 -9.68 2.79
C ASP A 366 -18.30 -10.50 3.82
N ILE A 367 -18.01 -9.92 5.00
CA ILE A 367 -17.29 -10.55 6.12
C ILE A 367 -18.31 -11.12 7.12
N ASP A 368 -18.25 -12.42 7.40
CA ASP A 368 -19.03 -13.02 8.50
C ASP A 368 -18.37 -12.69 9.85
N PRO A 369 -19.10 -12.09 10.82
CA PRO A 369 -18.53 -11.69 12.11
C PRO A 369 -18.12 -12.89 13.00
N GLN A 370 -18.77 -14.05 12.85
CA GLN A 370 -18.41 -15.26 13.59
C GLN A 370 -17.15 -15.89 13.00
N GLU A 371 -17.05 -15.97 11.67
CA GLU A 371 -15.84 -16.45 10.98
C GLU A 371 -14.63 -15.56 11.30
N ALA A 372 -14.79 -14.23 11.22
CA ALA A 372 -13.73 -13.28 11.53
C ALA A 372 -13.24 -13.41 12.98
N GLN A 373 -14.15 -13.55 13.95
CA GLN A 373 -13.83 -13.71 15.36
C GLN A 373 -13.14 -15.06 15.65
N GLN A 374 -13.62 -16.16 15.08
CA GLN A 374 -12.96 -17.47 15.18
C GLN A 374 -11.55 -17.45 14.55
N THR A 375 -11.40 -16.77 13.41
CA THR A 375 -10.09 -16.58 12.75
C THR A 375 -9.11 -15.79 13.64
N LEU A 376 -9.60 -14.79 14.37
CA LEU A 376 -8.80 -14.02 15.33
C LEU A 376 -8.37 -14.89 16.52
N GLU A 377 -9.29 -15.64 17.13
CA GLU A 377 -8.99 -16.53 18.26
C GLU A 377 -7.98 -17.64 17.88
N ILE A 378 -8.10 -18.20 16.68
CA ILE A 378 -7.13 -19.15 16.13
C ILE A 378 -5.76 -18.48 15.92
N ALA A 379 -5.72 -17.25 15.41
CA ALA A 379 -4.47 -16.51 15.19
C ALA A 379 -3.78 -16.12 16.52
N GLU A 380 -4.52 -15.68 17.53
CA GLU A 380 -3.98 -15.37 18.87
C GLU A 380 -3.50 -16.65 19.58
N ALA A 381 -4.25 -17.76 19.49
CA ALA A 381 -3.81 -19.06 19.99
C ALA A 381 -2.53 -19.55 19.29
N ASN A 382 -2.42 -19.39 17.97
CA ASN A 382 -1.22 -19.74 17.23
C ASN A 382 -0.03 -18.85 17.58
N LEU A 383 -0.22 -17.56 17.87
CA LEU A 383 0.84 -16.69 18.38
C LEU A 383 1.31 -17.11 19.78
N SER A 384 0.38 -17.53 20.66
CA SER A 384 0.73 -18.03 22.01
C SER A 384 1.53 -19.34 22.01
N ARG A 385 1.41 -20.13 20.92
CA ARG A 385 2.11 -21.41 20.71
C ARG A 385 3.35 -21.29 19.80
N ALA A 386 3.70 -20.08 19.36
CA ALA A 386 4.72 -19.84 18.35
C ALA A 386 6.14 -19.88 18.94
N GLU A 387 6.76 -21.06 18.93
CA GLU A 387 8.14 -21.24 19.41
C GLU A 387 9.17 -20.81 18.36
N GLY A 388 9.94 -19.77 18.72
CA GLY A 388 11.02 -19.24 17.89
C GLY A 388 10.60 -18.17 16.87
N LYS A 389 11.50 -17.22 16.63
CA LYS A 389 11.27 -15.96 15.88
C LYS A 389 10.51 -16.12 14.56
N ARG A 390 10.68 -17.25 13.86
CA ARG A 390 10.03 -17.56 12.58
C ARG A 390 8.51 -17.74 12.75
N GLN A 391 8.08 -18.64 13.64
CA GLN A 391 6.66 -18.86 13.91
C GLN A 391 6.02 -17.59 14.48
N THR A 392 6.74 -16.85 15.33
CA THR A 392 6.23 -15.60 15.92
C THR A 392 5.92 -14.54 14.86
N ILE A 393 6.71 -14.43 13.78
CA ILE A 393 6.46 -13.47 12.68
C ILE A 393 5.25 -13.89 11.84
N GLU A 394 5.15 -15.18 11.50
CA GLU A 394 4.05 -15.72 10.71
C GLU A 394 2.71 -15.62 11.44
N ALA A 395 2.69 -15.98 12.72
CA ALA A 395 1.53 -15.79 13.60
C ALA A 395 1.19 -14.30 13.79
N ASN A 396 2.17 -13.39 13.88
CA ASN A 396 1.89 -11.94 13.89
C ASN A 396 1.28 -11.44 12.57
N LEU A 397 1.67 -11.99 11.41
CA LEU A 397 1.08 -11.61 10.13
C LEU A 397 -0.36 -12.12 9.99
N ALA A 398 -0.60 -13.38 10.38
CA ALA A 398 -1.94 -13.95 10.45
C ALA A 398 -2.84 -13.17 11.43
N LEU A 399 -2.31 -12.85 12.61
CA LEU A 399 -3.00 -12.04 13.62
C LEU A 399 -3.33 -10.64 13.10
N ARG A 400 -2.42 -9.97 12.37
CA ARG A 400 -2.73 -8.68 11.73
C ARG A 400 -3.90 -8.80 10.76
N ARG A 401 -3.91 -9.80 9.87
CA ARG A 401 -5.03 -10.01 8.92
C ARG A 401 -6.35 -10.27 9.64
N ALA A 402 -6.35 -11.20 10.60
CA ALA A 402 -7.55 -11.55 11.37
C ALA A 402 -8.06 -10.36 12.20
N ARG A 403 -7.16 -9.63 12.85
CA ARG A 403 -7.48 -8.39 13.58
C ARG A 403 -8.05 -7.34 12.65
N THR A 404 -7.51 -7.13 11.44
CA THR A 404 -8.10 -6.17 10.48
C THR A 404 -9.52 -6.56 10.04
N ARG A 405 -9.84 -7.86 9.89
CA ARG A 405 -11.23 -8.32 9.66
C ARG A 405 -12.14 -7.98 10.85
N VAL A 406 -11.69 -8.20 12.08
CA VAL A 406 -12.48 -7.93 13.30
C VAL A 406 -12.58 -6.43 13.63
N GLU A 407 -11.52 -5.65 13.42
CA GLU A 407 -11.50 -4.17 13.52
C GLU A 407 -12.45 -3.51 12.52
N PHE A 408 -12.63 -4.13 11.34
CA PHE A 408 -13.69 -3.73 10.43
C PHE A 408 -15.07 -3.94 11.06
N MET A 409 -15.38 -5.17 11.47
CA MET A 409 -16.71 -5.57 11.93
C MET A 409 -17.16 -4.86 13.21
N HIS A 410 -16.22 -4.46 14.07
CA HIS A 410 -16.56 -3.82 15.34
C HIS A 410 -16.99 -2.36 15.25
N GLY A 411 -16.82 -1.68 14.10
CA GLY A 411 -17.36 -0.33 13.85
C GLY A 411 -16.95 0.72 14.89
N GLU A 412 -15.87 1.46 14.62
CA GLU A 412 -15.25 2.46 15.52
C GLU A 412 -14.30 1.90 16.61
N LYS A 413 -13.24 1.19 16.20
CA LYS A 413 -11.97 1.15 16.96
C LYS A 413 -10.78 1.42 16.04
N GLU A 414 -10.50 2.71 15.82
CA GLU A 414 -9.29 3.14 15.10
C GLU A 414 -8.05 2.98 16.00
N HIS A 415 -7.06 2.20 15.56
CA HIS A 415 -5.72 2.22 16.16
C HIS A 415 -4.98 3.53 15.82
N TRP A 416 -4.19 4.06 16.76
CA TRP A 416 -3.75 5.47 16.76
C TRP A 416 -2.36 5.64 17.40
N ASN A 417 -1.39 6.39 16.88
CA ASN A 417 -1.15 6.93 15.52
C ASN A 417 -2.24 7.77 14.82
N GLY A 418 -2.82 8.76 15.50
CA GLY A 418 -3.65 9.82 14.89
C GLY A 418 -5.06 9.42 14.13
N SER A 419 -7.25 8.92 14.79
CA SER A 419 -8.34 8.94 15.86
C SER A 419 -8.77 10.32 16.34
N ARG A 420 -9.59 10.99 15.50
CA ARG A 420 -10.04 12.37 15.74
C ARG A 420 -10.67 12.51 17.13
N PHE A 421 -11.37 11.46 17.57
CA PHE A 421 -12.02 11.37 18.87
C PHE A 421 -11.05 11.16 20.05
N ASP A 422 -9.90 10.49 19.87
CA ASP A 422 -8.90 10.37 20.94
C ASP A 422 -8.05 11.64 21.08
N PHE A 423 -7.78 12.37 20.00
CA PHE A 423 -7.21 13.72 20.15
C PHE A 423 -8.20 14.65 20.88
N ASP A 424 -9.50 14.62 20.53
CA ASP A 424 -10.54 15.36 21.27
C ASP A 424 -10.54 14.98 22.78
N ARG A 425 -10.39 13.69 23.13
CA ARG A 425 -10.24 13.22 24.53
C ARG A 425 -8.98 13.75 25.22
N TYR A 426 -7.87 13.94 24.49
CA TYR A 426 -6.67 14.60 25.02
C TYR A 426 -6.77 16.14 25.03
N GLY A 427 -7.85 16.72 24.51
CA GLY A 427 -8.07 18.17 24.41
C GLY A 427 -7.31 18.82 23.25
N LEU A 428 -7.03 18.06 22.19
CA LEU A 428 -6.31 18.49 20.99
C LEU A 428 -7.21 18.36 19.78
N VAL A 429 -7.28 19.37 18.92
CA VAL A 429 -8.07 19.31 17.67
C VAL A 429 -7.19 19.74 16.50
N PRO A 430 -6.87 18.87 15.53
CA PRO A 430 -6.16 19.28 14.33
C PRO A 430 -7.04 20.22 13.48
N ARG A 431 -6.51 21.38 13.12
CA ARG A 431 -7.24 22.48 12.48
C ARG A 431 -6.52 22.98 11.23
N SER A 432 -7.27 23.11 10.13
CA SER A 432 -6.72 23.48 8.81
C SER A 432 -6.39 24.97 8.66
N SER A 433 -6.60 25.79 9.69
CA SER A 433 -6.34 27.23 9.69
C SER A 433 -5.71 27.68 11.02
N PRO A 434 -4.63 28.48 11.01
CA PRO A 434 -4.03 29.03 12.23
C PRO A 434 -5.03 29.84 13.07
N ARG A 435 -6.01 30.50 12.43
CA ARG A 435 -7.07 31.28 13.08
C ARG A 435 -8.05 30.45 13.93
N GLN A 436 -7.88 29.13 13.96
CA GLN A 436 -8.68 28.18 14.72
C GLN A 436 -7.81 27.25 15.59
N ALA A 437 -6.51 27.55 15.71
CA ALA A 437 -5.53 26.71 16.39
C ALA A 437 -4.85 27.49 17.52
N ASP A 438 -4.97 26.96 18.74
CA ASP A 438 -4.45 27.56 19.97
C ASP A 438 -3.04 27.03 20.32
N LEU A 439 -2.54 26.06 19.53
CA LEU A 439 -1.23 25.43 19.67
C LEU A 439 -0.58 25.22 18.31
N ILE A 440 0.67 25.68 18.15
CA ILE A 440 1.54 25.36 17.01
C ILE A 440 2.74 24.51 17.46
N LEU A 441 2.99 23.41 16.75
CA LEU A 441 4.17 22.57 16.94
C LEU A 441 5.12 22.80 15.77
N THR A 442 6.32 23.30 16.07
CA THR A 442 7.38 23.54 15.09
C THR A 442 8.39 22.40 15.14
N ALA A 443 8.80 21.89 13.98
CA ALA A 443 9.69 20.73 13.87
C ALA A 443 10.61 20.84 12.65
N GLY A 444 11.84 20.34 12.77
CA GLY A 444 12.85 20.43 11.72
C GLY A 444 13.52 21.82 11.63
N THR A 445 14.40 21.97 10.63
CA THR A 445 15.24 23.16 10.49
C THR A 445 14.45 24.35 9.92
N VAL A 446 14.30 25.42 10.69
CA VAL A 446 13.70 26.67 10.21
C VAL A 446 14.74 27.45 9.40
N THR A 447 14.38 27.89 8.18
CA THR A 447 15.26 28.72 7.34
C THR A 447 14.91 30.21 7.44
N MET A 448 15.89 31.09 7.17
CA MET A 448 15.69 32.54 7.12
C MET A 448 14.61 32.96 6.10
N LYS A 449 14.39 32.16 5.04
CA LYS A 449 13.31 32.36 4.05
C LYS A 449 11.93 31.95 4.60
N MET A 450 11.87 30.97 5.48
CA MET A 450 10.63 30.52 6.14
C MET A 450 10.23 31.42 7.32
N ALA A 451 11.20 32.04 7.99
CA ALA A 451 11.01 32.83 9.21
C ALA A 451 9.86 33.86 9.13
N PRO A 452 9.74 34.72 8.10
CA PRO A 452 8.63 35.69 8.01
C PRO A 452 7.26 35.03 7.82
N SER A 453 7.21 33.83 7.24
CA SER A 453 5.96 33.07 7.12
C SER A 453 5.59 32.39 8.42
N LEU A 454 6.55 31.89 9.21
CA LEU A 454 6.28 31.33 10.53
C LEU A 454 5.74 32.39 11.51
N VAL A 455 6.36 33.58 11.54
CA VAL A 455 5.87 34.72 12.33
C VAL A 455 4.43 35.07 11.94
N ARG A 456 4.12 35.22 10.64
CA ARG A 456 2.76 35.50 10.16
C ARG A 456 1.73 34.39 10.42
N LEU A 457 2.15 33.15 10.64
CA LEU A 457 1.25 32.07 11.07
C LEU A 457 0.91 32.22 12.56
N TYR A 458 1.91 32.50 13.40
CA TYR A 458 1.76 32.76 14.83
C TYR A 458 0.94 34.03 15.12
N GLU A 459 1.18 35.12 14.38
CA GLU A 459 0.38 36.36 14.45
C GLU A 459 -1.10 36.14 14.11
N GLN A 460 -1.42 35.12 13.30
CA GLN A 460 -2.79 34.78 12.90
C GLN A 460 -3.51 33.83 13.86
N MET A 461 -2.83 33.30 14.87
CA MET A 461 -3.45 32.48 15.91
C MET A 461 -4.13 33.37 16.96
N PRO A 462 -5.35 33.04 17.43
CA PRO A 462 -6.04 33.77 18.49
C PRO A 462 -5.31 33.63 19.84
N GLU A 463 -5.61 34.50 20.80
CA GLU A 463 -5.15 34.31 22.19
C GLU A 463 -6.17 33.49 23.00
N PRO A 464 -5.74 32.65 23.96
CA PRO A 464 -4.34 32.35 24.29
C PRO A 464 -3.71 31.35 23.31
N LYS A 465 -2.49 31.64 22.82
CA LYS A 465 -1.74 30.72 21.95
C LYS A 465 -0.43 30.21 22.55
N TYR A 466 -0.08 28.99 22.16
CA TYR A 466 1.09 28.28 22.68
C TYR A 466 1.96 27.66 21.58
N VAL A 467 3.25 27.49 21.87
CA VAL A 467 4.27 27.01 20.92
C VAL A 467 5.10 25.87 21.52
N ILE A 468 5.17 24.74 20.81
CA ILE A 468 6.13 23.66 21.10
C ILE A 468 7.23 23.67 20.03
N ALA A 469 8.50 23.68 20.46
CA ALA A 469 9.66 23.54 19.59
C ALA A 469 10.24 22.12 19.68
N MET A 470 10.16 21.36 18.58
CA MET A 470 10.48 19.93 18.55
C MET A 470 11.78 19.61 17.80
N GLY A 471 12.78 19.16 18.56
CA GLY A 471 14.05 18.64 18.08
C GLY A 471 15.15 19.70 17.94
N ALA A 472 16.41 19.25 17.96
CA ALA A 472 17.58 20.13 17.98
C ALA A 472 17.60 21.15 16.82
N CYS A 473 17.18 20.72 15.62
CA CYS A 473 17.11 21.57 14.43
C CYS A 473 16.15 22.77 14.57
N THR A 474 15.12 22.67 15.41
CA THR A 474 14.17 23.75 15.70
C THR A 474 14.60 24.58 16.91
N ILE A 475 15.16 23.91 17.93
CA ILE A 475 15.50 24.53 19.22
C ILE A 475 16.77 25.38 19.13
N THR A 476 17.81 24.91 18.43
CA THR A 476 19.11 25.61 18.32
C THR A 476 19.55 25.88 16.87
N GLY A 477 18.85 25.34 15.88
CA GLY A 477 19.33 25.21 14.50
C GLY A 477 20.08 23.88 14.24
N GLY A 478 20.31 23.07 15.28
CA GLY A 478 20.97 21.77 15.18
C GLY A 478 22.38 21.86 14.62
N MET A 479 22.79 20.88 13.82
CA MET A 479 24.14 20.81 13.21
C MET A 479 24.42 21.96 12.21
N PHE A 480 23.42 22.77 11.85
CA PHE A 480 23.57 23.89 10.92
C PHE A 480 23.76 25.24 11.63
N SER A 481 23.65 25.28 12.97
CA SER A 481 23.63 26.52 13.75
C SER A 481 24.91 27.35 13.66
N THR A 482 26.06 26.71 13.47
CA THR A 482 27.37 27.38 13.38
C THR A 482 27.55 28.04 12.02
N ASP A 483 27.53 27.24 10.95
CA ASP A 483 28.11 27.60 9.64
C ASP A 483 27.09 28.00 8.55
N SER A 484 25.79 27.72 8.75
CA SER A 484 24.77 28.00 7.74
C SER A 484 24.06 29.34 7.97
N TYR A 485 24.39 30.32 7.14
CA TYR A 485 23.68 31.61 7.06
C TYR A 485 22.19 31.49 6.63
N SER A 486 21.79 30.34 6.10
CA SER A 486 20.41 30.11 5.62
C SER A 486 19.45 29.61 6.70
N THR A 487 19.97 29.18 7.86
CA THR A 487 19.19 28.54 8.93
C THR A 487 19.11 29.40 10.19
N VAL A 488 17.96 29.38 10.86
CA VAL A 488 17.72 30.15 12.07
C VAL A 488 18.32 29.41 13.27
N ARG A 489 19.10 30.11 14.10
CA ARG A 489 19.78 29.58 15.30
C ARG A 489 18.83 29.38 16.50
N GLY A 490 17.67 28.77 16.27
CA GLY A 490 16.56 28.61 17.24
C GLY A 490 15.29 29.36 16.84
N VAL A 491 14.13 28.70 16.96
CA VAL A 491 12.80 29.26 16.62
C VAL A 491 12.29 30.30 17.63
N ASP A 492 12.83 30.26 18.84
CA ASP A 492 12.66 31.20 19.95
C ASP A 492 13.00 32.66 19.58
N LYS A 493 13.83 32.85 18.55
CA LYS A 493 14.22 34.16 18.01
C LYS A 493 13.18 34.77 17.06
N LEU A 494 12.10 34.04 16.78
CA LEU A 494 11.04 34.43 15.86
C LEU A 494 9.67 34.50 16.55
N ILE A 495 9.37 33.49 17.37
CA ILE A 495 8.13 33.34 18.12
C ILE A 495 8.48 32.84 19.53
N PRO A 496 7.75 33.24 20.59
CA PRO A 496 7.99 32.72 21.93
C PRO A 496 7.74 31.21 21.96
N VAL A 497 8.47 30.48 22.81
CA VAL A 497 8.36 29.01 22.93
C VAL A 497 8.02 28.64 24.37
N ASP A 498 6.93 27.89 24.56
CA ASP A 498 6.46 27.46 25.87
C ASP A 498 7.12 26.16 26.34
N VAL A 499 7.33 25.22 25.42
CA VAL A 499 7.93 23.92 25.71
C VAL A 499 8.94 23.53 24.64
N TYR A 500 10.16 23.28 25.08
CA TYR A 500 11.26 22.76 24.27
C TYR A 500 11.33 21.24 24.41
N LEU A 501 11.31 20.52 23.28
CA LEU A 501 11.35 19.06 23.21
C LEU A 501 12.66 18.59 22.54
N PRO A 502 13.73 18.29 23.29
CA PRO A 502 15.02 17.91 22.74
C PRO A 502 15.01 16.50 22.12
N GLY A 503 15.79 16.34 21.05
CA GLY A 503 15.97 15.06 20.34
C GLY A 503 16.34 15.25 18.86
N CYS A 504 16.76 14.18 18.19
CA CYS A 504 17.03 14.17 16.75
C CYS A 504 16.95 12.75 16.14
N PRO A 505 15.76 12.18 15.93
CA PRO A 505 14.44 12.69 16.35
C PRO A 505 14.20 12.49 17.87
N PRO A 506 13.23 13.19 18.48
CA PRO A 506 12.78 12.89 19.84
C PRO A 506 12.00 11.57 19.90
N LYS A 507 11.97 10.94 21.07
CA LYS A 507 11.18 9.72 21.30
C LYS A 507 9.69 10.03 21.49
N PRO A 508 8.76 9.11 21.16
CA PRO A 508 7.30 9.35 21.31
C PRO A 508 6.87 9.72 22.73
N GLU A 509 7.48 9.12 23.76
CA GLU A 509 7.14 9.37 25.17
C GLU A 509 7.47 10.82 25.58
N ALA A 510 8.52 11.40 24.97
CA ALA A 510 8.93 12.78 25.23
C ALA A 510 7.96 13.80 24.59
N VAL A 511 7.25 13.42 23.50
CA VAL A 511 6.16 14.23 22.95
C VAL A 511 4.98 14.28 23.93
N ILE A 512 4.63 13.13 24.52
CA ILE A 512 3.54 13.01 25.51
C ILE A 512 3.87 13.81 26.78
N ASP A 513 5.11 13.75 27.26
CA ASP A 513 5.59 14.56 28.39
C ASP A 513 5.57 16.07 28.06
N ALA A 514 5.98 16.48 26.86
CA ALA A 514 5.91 17.89 26.42
C ALA A 514 4.47 18.43 26.42
N ILE A 515 3.51 17.67 25.87
CA ILE A 515 2.08 18.02 25.89
C ILE A 515 1.54 18.05 27.33
N THR A 516 1.96 17.10 28.19
CA THR A 516 1.57 17.04 29.60
C THR A 516 2.11 18.24 30.40
N LYS A 517 3.34 18.70 30.09
CA LYS A 517 3.93 19.92 30.65
C LYS A 517 3.19 21.16 30.20
N LEU A 518 2.83 21.26 28.91
CA LEU A 518 2.04 22.38 28.41
C LEU A 518 0.66 22.43 29.09
N ARG A 519 -0.09 21.32 29.14
CA ARG A 519 -1.38 21.27 29.85
C ARG A 519 -1.27 21.66 31.33
N LYS A 520 -0.15 21.35 31.99
CA LYS A 520 0.14 21.81 33.36
C LYS A 520 0.40 23.33 33.42
N LYS A 521 1.10 23.92 32.45
CA LYS A 521 1.29 25.38 32.34
C LYS A 521 -0.06 26.10 32.18
N VAL A 522 -0.85 25.71 31.19
CA VAL A 522 -2.20 26.24 30.93
C VAL A 522 -3.10 26.13 32.16
N SER A 523 -3.04 25.00 32.89
CA SER A 523 -3.84 24.82 34.12
C SER A 523 -3.43 25.74 35.29
N ARG A 524 -2.21 26.28 35.29
CA ARG A 524 -1.75 27.26 36.29
C ARG A 524 -2.16 28.67 35.90
N GLU A 525 -2.00 29.04 34.63
CA GLU A 525 -2.46 30.33 34.08
C GLU A 525 -3.97 30.50 34.37
N ILE A 526 -4.80 29.50 34.04
CA ILE A 526 -6.24 29.47 34.34
C ILE A 526 -6.57 29.51 35.84
N TYR A 527 -5.66 29.06 36.71
CA TYR A 527 -5.83 29.09 38.17
C TYR A 527 -5.44 30.45 38.77
N GLU A 528 -4.38 31.06 38.27
CA GLU A 528 -3.89 32.39 38.64
C GLU A 528 -4.88 33.48 38.20
N ASP A 529 -5.38 33.42 36.96
CA ASP A 529 -6.49 34.26 36.48
C ASP A 529 -7.74 34.12 37.36
N ARG A 530 -8.07 32.89 37.76
CA ARG A 530 -9.24 32.60 38.60
C ARG A 530 -9.08 33.08 40.04
N ILE A 531 -7.85 33.24 40.54
CA ILE A 531 -7.57 33.89 41.82
C ILE A 531 -7.64 35.41 41.69
N GLY A 532 -7.07 36.01 40.64
CA GLY A 532 -7.21 37.44 40.35
C GLY A 532 -8.68 37.85 40.25
N SER A 533 -9.47 37.10 39.47
CA SER A 533 -10.93 37.24 39.33
C SER A 533 -11.73 36.99 40.63
N GLN A 534 -11.12 36.38 41.66
CA GLN A 534 -11.74 36.28 43.01
C GLN A 534 -11.31 37.41 43.95
N GLN A 535 -10.18 38.08 43.71
CA GLN A 535 -9.76 39.25 44.47
C GLN A 535 -10.44 40.54 43.98
N GLU A 536 -10.89 40.61 42.72
CA GLU A 536 -11.73 41.71 42.23
C GLU A 536 -13.19 41.62 42.74
N ASN A 537 -13.40 42.11 43.97
CA ASN A 537 -14.65 42.66 44.49
C ASN A 537 -15.96 41.95 44.08
N ARG A 538 -16.19 40.74 44.60
CA ARG A 538 -17.51 40.09 44.59
C ARG A 538 -18.48 40.76 45.58
N CYS A 539 -18.91 41.97 45.26
CA CYS A 539 -19.97 42.67 45.96
C CYS A 539 -21.32 41.95 45.75
N PHE A 540 -21.96 41.49 46.83
CA PHE A 540 -23.32 40.95 46.76
C PHE A 540 -24.33 42.06 46.46
N THR A 541 -24.79 42.16 45.21
CA THR A 541 -25.81 43.11 44.76
C THR A 541 -27.20 42.66 45.18
N THR A 542 -27.72 43.23 46.28
CA THR A 542 -29.04 42.89 46.86
C THR A 542 -30.26 43.30 46.03
N ASN A 543 -30.08 43.89 44.84
CA ASN A 543 -31.13 44.57 44.06
C ASN A 543 -31.37 44.00 42.65
N HIS A 544 -31.32 42.68 42.46
CA HIS A 544 -31.73 42.05 41.21
C HIS A 544 -33.24 41.75 41.18
N LYS A 545 -34.02 42.56 40.45
CA LYS A 545 -35.45 42.30 40.17
C LYS A 545 -35.59 41.14 39.16
N PHE A 546 -35.73 39.93 39.68
CA PHE A 546 -36.01 38.74 38.89
C PHE A 546 -37.39 38.84 38.21
N ARG A 547 -37.46 38.56 36.90
CA ARG A 547 -38.71 38.39 36.15
C ARG A 547 -38.62 37.12 35.32
N VAL A 548 -39.58 36.21 35.52
CA VAL A 548 -39.75 35.02 34.69
C VAL A 548 -40.77 35.34 33.60
N GLY A 549 -40.42 35.03 32.35
CA GLY A 549 -41.36 34.96 31.23
C GLY A 549 -41.26 33.59 30.57
N ARG A 550 -42.38 33.09 30.03
CA ARG A 550 -42.43 31.87 29.21
C ARG A 550 -42.98 32.22 27.83
N SER A 551 -42.56 31.50 26.80
CA SER A 551 -42.65 31.93 25.40
C SER A 551 -44.03 31.80 24.73
N THR A 552 -45.08 31.41 25.44
CA THR A 552 -46.42 31.17 24.89
C THR A 552 -47.52 31.70 25.82
N HIS A 553 -48.34 32.62 25.31
CA HIS A 553 -49.55 33.06 26.02
C HIS A 553 -50.68 32.04 25.85
N THR A 554 -50.98 31.30 26.91
CA THR A 554 -52.30 30.69 27.14
C THR A 554 -52.71 31.04 28.57
N GLY A 555 -53.94 31.52 28.76
CA GLY A 555 -54.40 32.07 30.04
C GLY A 555 -54.82 31.01 31.05
N ASN A 556 -55.01 31.46 32.30
CA ASN A 556 -55.75 30.77 33.37
C ASN A 556 -55.06 29.56 34.06
N TYR A 557 -53.75 29.60 34.30
CA TYR A 557 -53.08 28.71 35.27
C TYR A 557 -52.11 29.41 36.25
N ASP A 558 -52.25 30.73 36.45
CA ASP A 558 -51.52 31.48 37.48
C ASP A 558 -52.22 31.42 38.85
N GLN A 559 -52.07 30.31 39.56
CA GLN A 559 -52.26 30.23 41.02
C GLN A 559 -51.59 28.95 41.57
N GLY A 560 -50.55 29.09 42.41
CA GLY A 560 -49.89 27.92 43.02
C GLY A 560 -48.51 28.14 43.66
N LEU A 561 -47.78 29.22 43.33
CA LEU A 561 -46.43 29.48 43.87
C LEU A 561 -46.26 30.92 44.38
N LEU A 562 -46.98 31.23 45.46
CA LEU A 562 -46.69 32.38 46.32
C LEU A 562 -46.69 31.92 47.79
N TYR A 563 -45.52 31.95 48.41
CA TYR A 563 -45.38 31.93 49.87
C TYR A 563 -44.39 33.02 50.26
N GLN A 564 -44.71 33.81 51.28
CA GLN A 564 -43.95 35.01 51.67
C GLN A 564 -42.87 34.68 52.71
N ALA A 565 -41.79 35.45 52.70
CA ALA A 565 -40.74 35.39 53.72
C ALA A 565 -40.97 36.44 54.82
N PRO A 566 -40.64 36.14 56.09
CA PRO A 566 -40.67 37.13 57.18
C PRO A 566 -39.48 38.11 57.12
N SER A 567 -39.58 39.18 57.91
CA SER A 567 -38.74 40.39 57.82
C SER A 567 -37.40 40.33 58.56
N THR A 568 -36.47 41.19 58.12
CA THR A 568 -35.13 41.43 58.70
C THR A 568 -35.15 42.19 60.02
N SER A 569 -34.28 41.80 60.97
CA SER A 569 -33.71 42.68 61.99
C SER A 569 -32.40 42.11 62.56
N GLU A 570 -31.49 43.02 62.94
CA GLU A 570 -30.33 42.82 63.82
C GLU A 570 -29.24 41.78 63.45
N ILE A 571 -28.04 42.30 63.14
CA ILE A 571 -26.81 42.11 63.93
C ILE A 571 -25.86 43.26 63.58
N LEU A 572 -25.18 43.82 64.59
CA LEU A 572 -24.16 44.87 64.42
C LEU A 572 -22.74 44.31 64.65
N SER A 573 -21.76 45.06 64.18
CA SER A 573 -20.34 44.68 64.17
C SER A 573 -19.71 44.58 65.56
N GLU A 574 -18.74 43.68 65.73
CA GLU A 574 -17.49 44.09 66.38
C GLU A 574 -16.23 43.32 65.94
N THR A 575 -15.09 43.96 66.23
CA THR A 575 -13.68 43.60 66.05
C THR A 575 -13.27 42.19 65.60
N PHE A 576 -12.59 42.11 64.43
CA PHE A 576 -11.25 41.48 64.34
C PHE A 576 -10.54 41.79 62.99
N PHE A 577 -9.85 42.93 62.89
CA PHE A 577 -8.65 43.06 62.05
C PHE A 577 -7.83 44.31 62.42
N LYS A 578 -6.54 44.10 62.75
CA LYS A 578 -5.50 45.12 62.76
C LYS A 578 -4.32 44.57 61.96
N TYR A 579 -3.98 45.18 60.84
CA TYR A 579 -2.60 45.61 60.57
C TYR A 579 -2.58 46.73 59.51
N LYS A 580 -1.45 47.44 59.39
CA LYS A 580 -1.33 48.72 58.69
C LYS A 580 -1.09 48.62 57.18
N SER A 581 -1.50 49.68 56.48
CA SER A 581 -1.26 49.99 55.08
C SER A 581 -0.15 51.05 54.86
N SER A 582 0.63 50.89 53.78
CA SER A 582 1.32 51.97 53.04
C SER A 582 1.74 51.41 51.67
N VAL A 583 1.33 51.92 50.49
CA VAL A 583 1.49 53.29 49.91
C VAL A 583 2.97 53.55 49.60
N SER A 584 3.39 53.98 48.39
CA SER A 584 2.72 54.79 47.35
C SER A 584 2.99 54.39 45.88
N SER A 585 2.21 54.97 44.95
CA SER A 585 2.48 55.02 43.50
C SER A 585 2.73 56.45 43.01
N ARG A 586 3.80 56.66 42.21
CA ARG A 586 4.18 57.81 41.35
C ARG A 586 5.61 57.54 40.81
N GLU A 587 6.12 58.12 39.72
CA GLU A 587 5.61 59.17 38.82
C GLU A 587 6.13 58.90 37.37
N PHE A 588 5.61 59.62 36.36
CA PHE A 588 6.19 59.62 34.99
C PHE A 588 7.34 60.64 34.88
N VAL A 589 8.29 60.41 33.95
CA VAL A 589 8.82 61.36 32.92
C VAL A 589 10.21 60.93 32.41
N ASN A 590 10.42 61.09 31.10
CA ASN A 590 11.64 60.81 30.30
C ASN A 590 12.06 59.34 30.19
#